data_AF-A0A846NAJ6-F1
#
_entry.id   AF-A0A846NAJ6-F1
#
_cell.length_a   1.000
_cell.length_b   1.000
_cell.length_c   1.000
_cell.angle_alpha   90.00
_cell.angle_beta   90.00
_cell.angle_gamma   90.00
#
_symmetry.space_group_name_H-M   'P 1'
#
loop_
_entity.id
_entity.type
_entity.pdbx_description
1 polymer ?
#
loop_
_entity_poly.entity_id
_entity_poly.type
_entity_poly.pdbx_seq_one_letter_code
_entity_poly.pdbx_strand_id
1 'polypeptide(L)' 'MMEEKYKKDAEEILEAFSKSLEEIPETPEAVDRYVLMNVLREDGLPTQKNMHREAINMAPKKDKKGHYIAERVKL' A
#
# COMPACT_ATOMS: atom_id res chain seq x y z
N MET A 1 14.05 25.64 5.16
CA MET A 1 13.11 25.74 6.31
C MET A 1 12.17 24.54 6.45
N MET A 2 11.25 24.24 5.52
CA MET A 2 10.39 23.04 5.66
C MET A 2 11.17 21.73 5.44
N GLU A 3 12.00 21.67 4.39
CA GLU A 3 12.81 20.47 4.10
C GLU A 3 13.81 20.13 5.21
N GLU A 4 14.47 21.12 5.79
CA GLU A 4 15.39 20.93 6.92
C GLU A 4 14.68 20.45 8.18
N LYS A 5 13.44 20.92 8.41
CA LYS A 5 12.61 20.44 9.52
C LYS A 5 12.24 18.97 9.33
N TYR A 6 11.77 18.59 8.14
CA TYR A 6 11.44 17.19 7.84
C TYR A 6 12.66 16.27 7.97
N LYS A 7 13.84 16.75 7.55
CA LYS A 7 15.08 16.00 7.70
C LYS A 7 15.41 15.76 9.17
N LYS A 8 15.32 16.80 10.00
CA LYS A 8 15.57 16.69 11.44
C LYS A 8 14.56 15.77 12.14
N ASP A 9 13.28 15.94 11.85
CA ASP A 9 12.22 15.11 12.42
C ASP A 9 12.39 13.63 12.02
N ALA A 10 12.82 13.36 10.77
CA ALA A 10 13.11 12.01 10.30
C ALA A 10 14.36 11.41 10.98
N GLU A 11 15.42 12.19 11.18
CA GLU A 11 16.63 11.77 11.90
C GLU A 11 16.32 11.40 13.36
N GLU A 12 15.52 12.21 14.06
CA GLU A 12 15.08 11.94 15.44
C GLU A 12 14.26 10.64 15.53
N ILE A 13 13.36 10.41 14.57
CA ILE A 13 12.56 9.18 14.50
C ILE A 13 13.47 7.96 14.27
N LEU A 14 14.39 8.04 13.31
CA LEU A 14 15.31 6.95 13.00
C LEU A 14 16.21 6.61 14.20
N GLU A 15 16.74 7.62 14.89
CA GLU A 15 17.58 7.40 16.07
C GLU A 15 16.81 6.72 17.22
N ALA A 16 15.56 7.12 17.46
CA ALA A 16 14.72 6.50 18.48
C ALA A 16 14.42 5.03 18.16
N PHE A 17 14.13 4.70 16.89
CA PHE A 17 13.90 3.32 16.48
C PHE A 17 15.17 2.47 16.54
N SER A 18 16.32 2.99 16.09
CA SER A 18 17.60 2.26 16.14
C SER A 18 17.97 1.87 17.58
N LYS A 19 17.90 2.81 18.53
CA LYS A 19 18.16 2.52 19.95
C LYS A 19 17.22 1.46 20.51
N SER A 20 15.94 1.54 20.16
CA SER A 20 14.93 0.58 20.62
C SER A 20 15.15 -0.82 20.05
N LEU A 21 15.75 -0.94 18.86
CA LEU A 21 16.02 -2.22 18.20
C LEU A 21 17.33 -2.87 18.68
N GLU A 22 18.35 -2.09 19.06
CA GLU A 22 19.61 -2.60 19.63
C GLU A 22 19.39 -3.41 20.92
N GLU A 23 18.36 -3.09 21.69
CA GLU A 23 18.00 -3.78 22.93
C GLU A 23 17.27 -5.13 22.69
N ILE A 24 16.86 -5.41 21.45
CA ILE A 24 16.05 -6.58 21.11
C ILE A 24 16.98 -7.67 20.53
N PRO A 25 16.97 -8.89 21.08
CA PRO A 25 17.73 -9.99 20.51
C PRO A 25 17.25 -10.29 19.09
N GLU A 26 18.18 -10.60 18.17
CA GLU A 26 17.83 -11.01 16.82
C GLU A 26 16.93 -12.26 16.86
N THR A 27 15.65 -12.07 16.56
CA THR A 27 14.69 -13.16 16.39
C THR A 27 14.43 -13.38 14.90
N PRO A 28 14.10 -14.61 14.46
CA PRO A 28 13.62 -14.85 13.11
C PRO A 28 12.47 -13.89 12.77
N GLU A 29 12.49 -13.32 11.56
CA GLU A 29 11.44 -12.42 11.11
C GLU A 29 10.07 -13.10 11.23
N ALA A 30 9.15 -12.46 11.96
CA ALA A 30 7.77 -12.90 12.00
C ALA A 30 7.07 -12.44 10.72
N VAL A 31 7.16 -13.25 9.66
CA VAL A 31 6.57 -12.94 8.35
C VAL A 31 5.04 -12.91 8.43
N ASP A 32 4.43 -13.82 9.20
CA ASP A 32 2.99 -13.88 9.39
C ASP A 32 2.63 -14.23 10.84
N ARG A 33 1.62 -13.54 11.39
CA ARG A 33 1.00 -13.91 12.67
C ARG A 33 0.29 -15.27 12.62
N TYR A 34 -0.09 -15.71 11.41
CA TYR A 34 -0.70 -17.00 11.12
C TYR A 34 -0.01 -17.64 9.93
N VAL A 35 0.58 -18.82 10.10
CA VAL A 35 1.14 -19.59 8.99
C VAL A 35 -0.02 -20.18 8.19
N LEU A 36 -0.48 -19.44 7.18
CA LEU A 36 -1.53 -19.88 6.27
C LEU A 36 -0.89 -20.59 5.08
N MET A 37 -1.01 -21.91 5.01
CA MET A 37 -0.57 -22.70 3.87
C MET A 37 -1.75 -23.00 2.96
N ASN A 38 -1.52 -22.97 1.64
CA ASN A 38 -2.47 -23.43 0.62
C ASN A 38 -3.84 -22.71 0.65
N VAL A 39 -3.84 -21.39 0.85
CA VAL A 39 -5.05 -20.56 0.70
C VAL A 39 -5.33 -20.39 -0.79
N LEU A 40 -6.12 -21.30 -1.35
CA LEU A 40 -6.51 -21.29 -2.74
C LEU A 40 -7.85 -20.59 -2.92
N ARG A 41 -7.97 -19.84 -4.02
CA ARG A 41 -9.26 -19.31 -4.48
C ARG A 41 -9.91 -20.37 -5.38
N GLU A 42 -11.19 -20.63 -5.17
CA GLU A 42 -11.96 -21.46 -6.10
C GLU A 42 -11.98 -20.83 -7.50
N ASP A 43 -11.94 -21.69 -8.51
CA ASP A 43 -12.04 -21.25 -9.89
C ASP A 43 -13.51 -20.95 -10.24
N GLY A 44 -13.74 -19.88 -10.99
CA GLY A 44 -15.09 -19.44 -11.31
C GLY A 44 -15.22 -17.95 -11.60
N LEU A 45 -16.44 -17.57 -11.98
CA LEU A 45 -16.78 -16.16 -12.20
C LEU A 45 -16.80 -15.42 -10.85
N PRO A 46 -16.29 -14.18 -10.80
CA PRO A 46 -16.41 -13.35 -9.60
C PRO A 46 -17.87 -13.21 -9.18
N THR A 47 -18.15 -13.37 -7.89
CA THR A 47 -19.50 -13.26 -7.32
C THR A 47 -20.03 -11.83 -7.29
N GLN A 48 -19.16 -10.82 -7.34
CA GLN A 48 -19.56 -9.41 -7.31
C GLN A 48 -20.12 -8.93 -8.66
N LYS A 49 -21.42 -8.64 -8.68
CA LYS A 49 -22.07 -7.91 -9.76
C LYS A 49 -21.80 -6.41 -9.58
N ASN A 50 -21.50 -5.70 -10.68
CA ASN A 50 -21.32 -4.24 -10.78
C ASN A 50 -19.95 -3.63 -10.48
N MET A 51 -18.86 -4.41 -10.41
CA MET A 51 -17.51 -3.88 -10.18
C MET A 51 -17.13 -2.73 -11.14
N HIS A 52 -17.54 -2.80 -12.41
CA HIS A 52 -17.25 -1.76 -13.39
C HIS A 52 -17.85 -0.39 -13.04
N ARG A 53 -19.12 -0.37 -12.60
CA ARG A 53 -19.83 0.88 -12.28
C ARG A 53 -19.28 1.51 -11.01
N GLU A 54 -18.98 0.68 -10.01
CA GLU A 54 -18.38 1.13 -8.74
C GLU A 54 -16.98 1.69 -8.98
N ALA A 55 -16.15 0.99 -9.75
CA ALA A 55 -14.80 1.41 -10.06
C ALA A 55 -14.77 2.74 -10.84
N ILE A 56 -15.68 2.96 -11.81
CA ILE A 56 -15.75 4.21 -12.57
C ILE A 56 -16.28 5.36 -11.70
N ASN A 57 -17.16 5.09 -10.75
CA ASN A 57 -17.69 6.13 -9.87
C ASN A 57 -16.66 6.65 -8.87
N MET A 58 -15.68 5.84 -8.50
CA MET A 58 -14.55 6.25 -7.67
C MET A 58 -13.45 6.99 -8.45
N ALA A 59 -13.54 7.03 -9.79
CA ALA A 59 -12.52 7.63 -10.64
C ALA A 59 -12.41 9.16 -10.40
N PRO A 60 -11.20 9.71 -10.18
CA PRO A 60 -11.00 11.16 -10.02
C PRO A 60 -11.38 11.95 -11.28
N LYS A 61 -11.12 11.38 -12.46
CA LYS A 61 -11.44 11.96 -13.77
C LYS A 61 -11.95 10.87 -14.72
N LYS A 62 -13.07 11.14 -15.39
CA LYS A 62 -13.69 10.24 -16.37
C LYS A 62 -14.25 10.99 -17.58
N ASP A 63 -14.27 10.33 -18.73
CA ASP A 63 -14.89 10.88 -19.94
C ASP A 63 -16.40 10.59 -19.99
N LYS A 64 -17.10 11.14 -21.01
CA LYS A 64 -18.54 10.93 -21.22
C LYS A 64 -18.92 9.49 -21.59
N LYS A 65 -17.93 8.65 -21.92
CA LYS A 65 -18.12 7.25 -22.30
C LYS A 65 -17.79 6.29 -21.13
N GLY A 66 -17.36 6.80 -19.99
CA GLY A 66 -17.03 6.02 -18.79
C GLY A 66 -15.58 5.53 -18.72
N HIS A 67 -14.66 6.08 -19.52
CA HIS A 67 -13.24 5.74 -19.43
C HIS A 67 -12.50 6.62 -18.42
N TYR A 68 -11.49 6.05 -17.78
CA TYR A 68 -10.55 6.78 -16.94
C TYR A 68 -9.69 7.74 -17.77
N ILE A 69 -9.47 8.94 -17.25
CA ILE A 69 -8.54 9.91 -17.84
C ILE A 69 -7.28 9.94 -16.98
N ALA A 70 -6.16 9.47 -17.54
CA ALA A 70 -4.84 9.51 -16.91
C ALA A 70 -3.87 10.37 -17.72
N GLU A 71 -2.90 10.98 -17.04
CA GLU A 71 -1.81 11.69 -17.72
C GLU A 71 -0.86 10.67 -18.33
N ARG A 72 -0.48 10.88 -19.60
CA ARG A 72 0.48 10.02 -20.27
C ARG A 72 1.89 10.35 -19.76
N VAL A 73 2.44 9.46 -18.95
CA VAL A 73 3.87 9.53 -18.58
C VAL A 73 4.70 9.22 -19.82
N LYS A 74 5.60 10.13 -20.20
CA LYS A 74 6.66 9.84 -21.17
C LYS A 74 7.76 9.09 -20.42
N LEU A 75 7.98 7.82 -20.78
CA LEU A 75 9.13 7.03 -20.34
C LEU A 75 10.33 7.34 -21.24
#